data_AF-A0A1C6QBI1-F1
#
_entry.id   AF-A0A1C6QBI1-F1
#
_cell.length_a   1.000
_cell.length_b   1.000
_cell.length_c   1.000
_cell.angle_alpha   90.00
_cell.angle_beta   90.00
_cell.angle_gamma   90.00
#
_symmetry.space_group_name_H-M   'P 1'
#
loop_
_entity.id
_entity.type
_entity.pdbx_description
1 polymer ?
#
loop_
_entity_poly.entity_id
_entity_poly.type
_entity_poly.pdbx_seq_one_letter_code
_entity_poly.pdbx_strand_id
1 'polypeptide(L)'
;MALAQPNPGSPARTEDHGGKPPQQRNAPPLRGTLATTACMETLQVGYLHAVAAAAGCSLSQPFPDNGIDWHVSHGAPGHTVDDEVTIKVQLKCTYQIPPHPPGATFSFTLDNAHLVKLARTPVSVHKILVVMLVPRSQDDWLRAGHDRLDLRHCCYWTNLAGHPVTGRHRTTVRIPTSRIFDDRALCDIMARVGAGGRP
;
A
#
# COMPACT_ATOMS: atom_id res chain seq x y z
N MET A 1 -50.96 -6.68 41.07
CA MET A 1 -50.89 -5.21 40.92
C MET A 1 -50.93 -4.91 39.42
N ALA A 2 -51.79 -3.99 39.02
CA ALA A 2 -52.59 -4.08 37.79
C ALA A 2 -51.90 -3.63 36.50
N LEU A 3 -52.25 -4.35 35.42
CA LEU A 3 -52.27 -3.92 34.03
C LEU A 3 -53.34 -2.85 33.83
N ALA A 4 -53.04 -1.79 33.07
CA ALA A 4 -54.05 -0.96 32.43
C ALA A 4 -53.51 -0.39 31.11
N GLN A 5 -54.13 -0.78 30.00
CA GLN A 5 -54.17 0.02 28.76
C GLN A 5 -55.51 0.83 28.71
N PRO A 6 -55.86 1.54 27.62
CA PRO A 6 -55.99 3.01 27.61
C PRO A 6 -57.43 3.48 27.28
N ASN A 7 -57.69 4.79 27.19
CA ASN A 7 -58.86 5.31 26.47
C ASN A 7 -58.68 6.80 26.04
N PRO A 8 -59.51 7.35 25.13
CA PRO A 8 -59.02 7.92 23.88
C PRO A 8 -59.34 9.42 23.70
N GLY A 9 -58.65 10.07 22.76
CA GLY A 9 -59.00 11.41 22.30
C GLY A 9 -58.23 11.81 21.04
N SER A 10 -58.92 11.82 19.89
CA SER A 10 -58.48 12.45 18.62
C SER A 10 -58.87 13.93 18.58
N PRO A 11 -58.52 14.70 17.53
CA PRO A 11 -57.20 14.92 16.95
C PRO A 11 -56.90 16.43 16.89
N ALA A 12 -55.67 16.86 17.20
CA ALA A 12 -55.24 18.22 16.86
C ALA A 12 -54.40 18.16 15.58
N ARG A 13 -54.93 18.74 14.50
CA ARG A 13 -54.18 19.07 13.30
C ARG A 13 -53.15 20.13 13.68
N THR A 14 -51.88 19.82 13.45
CA THR A 14 -50.86 20.82 13.18
C THR A 14 -50.16 20.38 11.91
N GLU A 15 -50.50 21.08 10.83
CA GLU A 15 -49.60 21.25 9.70
C GLU A 15 -48.29 21.80 10.28
N ASP A 16 -47.21 21.05 10.13
CA ASP A 16 -45.89 21.66 10.22
C ASP A 16 -45.00 21.06 9.14
N HIS A 17 -44.26 21.97 8.53
CA HIS A 17 -43.70 21.86 7.22
C HIS A 17 -42.67 20.73 7.14
N GLY A 18 -42.91 19.80 6.21
CA GLY A 18 -41.91 18.87 5.69
C GLY A 18 -40.80 19.60 4.94
N GLY A 19 -40.03 20.42 5.65
CA GLY A 19 -38.74 20.90 5.21
C GLY A 19 -37.78 19.73 5.30
N LYS A 20 -37.49 19.11 4.15
CA LYS A 20 -36.28 18.27 4.03
C LYS A 20 -35.12 19.07 4.63
N PRO A 21 -34.35 18.53 5.58
CA PRO A 21 -33.17 19.22 6.07
C PRO A 21 -32.34 19.62 4.85
N PRO A 22 -31.80 20.84 4.80
CA PRO A 22 -31.01 21.28 3.66
C PRO A 22 -29.94 20.23 3.44
N GLN A 23 -29.92 19.65 2.23
CA GLN A 23 -28.81 18.80 1.80
C GLN A 23 -27.56 19.65 1.98
N GLN A 24 -26.83 19.36 3.05
CA GLN A 24 -25.56 19.97 3.34
C GLN A 24 -24.72 19.70 2.10
N ARG A 25 -24.49 20.74 1.29
CA ARG A 25 -23.52 20.66 0.19
C ARG A 25 -22.23 20.28 0.88
N ASN A 26 -21.84 19.00 0.80
CA ASN A 26 -20.60 18.50 1.33
C ASN A 26 -19.49 19.18 0.56
N ALA A 27 -19.07 20.35 1.06
CA ALA A 27 -17.83 20.95 0.64
C ALA A 27 -16.73 19.91 0.88
N PRO A 28 -15.77 19.77 -0.05
CA PRO A 28 -14.65 18.87 0.16
C PRO A 28 -13.97 19.21 1.50
N PRO A 29 -13.48 18.20 2.24
CA PRO A 29 -12.84 18.44 3.52
C PRO A 29 -11.64 19.36 3.34
N LEU A 30 -11.41 20.25 4.32
CA LEU A 30 -10.21 21.09 4.34
C LEU A 30 -8.97 20.20 4.56
N ARG A 31 -8.14 20.06 3.50
CA ARG A 31 -6.89 19.30 3.54
C ARG A 31 -5.69 20.19 3.82
N GLY A 32 -4.63 19.62 4.39
CA GLY A 32 -3.35 20.30 4.58
C GLY A 32 -2.64 20.63 3.26
N THR A 33 -1.54 21.39 3.35
CA THR A 33 -0.83 21.96 2.18
C THR A 33 0.38 21.17 1.70
N LEU A 34 0.62 19.98 2.25
CA LEU A 34 1.74 19.12 1.82
C LEU A 34 1.61 18.72 0.35
N ALA A 35 2.74 18.63 -0.34
CA ALA A 35 2.78 18.16 -1.73
C ALA A 35 2.15 16.76 -1.85
N THR A 36 1.30 16.56 -2.86
CA THR A 36 0.60 15.28 -3.06
C THR A 36 1.57 14.09 -3.14
N THR A 37 2.75 14.27 -3.73
CA THR A 37 3.78 13.23 -3.81
C THR A 37 4.34 12.84 -2.45
N ALA A 38 4.50 13.79 -1.52
CA ALA A 38 4.90 13.50 -0.14
C ALA A 38 3.77 12.76 0.60
N CYS A 39 2.51 13.15 0.39
CA CYS A 39 1.36 12.43 0.94
C CYS A 39 1.26 10.99 0.40
N MET A 40 1.59 10.77 -0.88
CA MET A 40 1.64 9.43 -1.51
C MET A 40 2.74 8.57 -0.89
N GLU A 41 3.91 9.15 -0.62
CA GLU A 41 5.02 8.48 0.07
C GLU A 41 4.60 8.06 1.49
N THR A 42 4.03 8.98 2.27
CA THR A 42 3.50 8.68 3.62
C THR A 42 2.45 7.57 3.59
N LEU A 43 1.53 7.59 2.62
CA LEU A 43 0.51 6.55 2.47
C LEU A 43 1.16 5.18 2.21
N GLN A 44 2.16 5.12 1.32
CA GLN A 44 2.86 3.87 1.00
C GLN A 44 3.69 3.35 2.18
N VAL A 45 4.34 4.25 2.93
CA VAL A 45 5.03 3.89 4.17
C VAL A 45 4.04 3.30 5.19
N GLY A 46 2.87 3.91 5.36
CA GLY A 46 1.83 3.37 6.23
C GLY A 46 1.36 1.96 5.82
N TYR A 47 1.20 1.72 4.51
CA TYR A 47 0.89 0.39 4.00
C TYR A 47 1.99 -0.63 4.27
N LEU A 48 3.26 -0.27 4.05
CA LEU A 48 4.40 -1.14 4.35
C LEU A 48 4.42 -1.53 5.83
N HIS A 49 4.15 -0.60 6.74
CA HIS A 49 4.06 -0.89 8.18
C HIS A 49 2.93 -1.88 8.49
N ALA A 50 1.75 -1.71 7.89
CA ALA A 50 0.63 -2.62 8.09
C ALA A 50 0.96 -4.04 7.60
N VAL A 51 1.56 -4.17 6.41
CA VAL A 51 2.00 -5.45 5.83
C VAL A 51 3.09 -6.10 6.70
N ALA A 52 4.12 -5.34 7.10
CA ALA A 52 5.20 -5.86 7.93
C ALA A 52 4.69 -6.32 9.31
N ALA A 53 3.80 -5.55 9.94
CA ALA A 53 3.21 -5.92 11.22
C ALA A 53 2.41 -7.22 11.11
N ALA A 54 1.60 -7.39 10.06
CA ALA A 54 0.82 -8.60 9.83
C ALA A 54 1.70 -9.82 9.50
N ALA A 55 2.83 -9.59 8.80
CA ALA A 55 3.82 -10.63 8.48
C ALA A 55 4.82 -10.93 9.62
N GLY A 56 4.74 -10.25 10.76
CA GLY A 56 5.70 -10.42 11.86
C GLY A 56 7.13 -9.97 11.52
N CYS A 57 7.28 -9.01 10.60
CA CYS A 57 8.57 -8.50 10.16
C CYS A 57 8.95 -7.20 10.90
N SER A 58 10.25 -6.98 11.10
CA SER A 58 10.77 -5.70 11.57
C SER A 58 11.13 -4.79 10.39
N LEU A 59 11.04 -3.47 10.62
CA LEU A 59 11.33 -2.43 9.63
C LEU A 59 12.43 -1.51 10.14
N SER A 60 13.41 -1.19 9.28
CA SER A 60 14.40 -0.16 9.54
C SER A 60 14.71 0.66 8.28
N GLN A 61 15.00 1.94 8.46
CA GLN A 61 15.42 2.81 7.36
C GLN A 61 16.95 2.86 7.27
N PRO A 62 17.55 2.82 6.07
CA PRO A 62 18.99 2.96 5.93
C PRO A 62 19.41 4.41 6.24
N PHE A 63 20.53 4.55 6.94
CA PHE A 63 21.18 5.83 7.19
C PHE A 63 22.67 5.76 6.81
N PRO A 64 23.16 6.64 5.92
CA PRO A 64 22.39 7.62 5.13
C PRO A 64 21.49 6.93 4.08
N ASP A 65 20.47 7.64 3.59
CA ASP A 65 19.65 7.19 2.46
C ASP A 65 20.54 6.97 1.23
N ASN A 66 20.43 5.77 0.64
CA ASN A 66 21.17 5.35 -0.52
C ASN A 66 20.27 4.92 -1.69
N GLY A 67 19.02 5.39 -1.74
CA GLY A 67 18.03 5.07 -2.76
C GLY A 67 17.36 3.71 -2.58
N ILE A 68 17.47 3.12 -1.39
CA ILE A 68 16.64 2.03 -0.88
C ILE A 68 15.90 2.61 0.31
N ASP A 69 14.58 2.44 0.37
CA ASP A 69 13.76 3.14 1.37
C ASP A 69 13.70 2.37 2.70
N TRP A 70 13.66 1.04 2.65
CA TRP A 70 13.48 0.20 3.83
C TRP A 70 14.29 -1.10 3.78
N HIS A 71 14.73 -1.54 4.95
CA HIS A 71 15.10 -2.92 5.22
C HIS A 71 13.94 -3.59 5.95
N VAL A 72 13.57 -4.79 5.50
CA VAL A 72 12.57 -5.63 6.13
C VAL A 72 13.26 -6.90 6.59
N SER A 73 13.20 -7.20 7.88
CA SER A 73 13.80 -8.40 8.48
C SER A 73 12.72 -9.34 8.99
N HIS A 74 12.99 -10.63 8.90
CA HIS A 74 12.10 -11.69 9.36
C HIS A 74 12.93 -12.81 9.97
N GLY A 75 12.73 -13.07 11.27
CA GLY A 75 13.33 -14.19 11.98
C GLY A 75 12.32 -15.31 12.15
N ALA A 76 12.70 -16.54 11.80
CA ALA A 76 11.83 -17.70 11.97
C ALA A 76 12.65 -18.99 12.19
N PRO A 77 12.22 -19.90 13.08
CA PRO A 77 12.92 -21.17 13.30
C PRO A 77 13.07 -22.07 12.07
N GLY A 78 12.25 -21.83 11.02
CA GLY A 78 12.30 -22.57 9.76
C GLY A 78 13.32 -22.04 8.75
N HIS A 79 14.04 -20.96 9.06
CA HIS A 79 15.12 -20.47 8.20
C HIS A 79 16.34 -21.40 8.32
N THR A 80 17.03 -21.61 7.21
CA THR A 80 18.16 -22.54 7.11
C THR A 80 19.47 -21.85 6.76
N VAL A 81 19.44 -20.61 6.28
CA VAL A 81 20.64 -19.84 5.95
C VAL A 81 21.14 -18.98 7.11
N ASP A 82 20.23 -18.51 7.95
CA ASP A 82 20.48 -17.73 9.17
C ASP A 82 19.23 -17.77 10.06
N ASP A 83 19.29 -17.26 11.28
CA ASP A 83 18.13 -17.14 12.18
C ASP A 83 17.20 -15.96 11.81
N GLU A 84 17.76 -14.92 11.19
CA GLU A 84 17.07 -13.78 10.61
C GLU A 84 17.52 -13.53 9.17
N VAL A 85 16.58 -13.29 8.25
CA VAL A 85 16.89 -12.78 6.92
C VAL A 85 16.33 -11.39 6.68
N THR A 86 17.06 -10.61 5.89
CA THR A 86 16.68 -9.26 5.49
C THR A 86 16.49 -9.17 3.98
N ILE A 87 15.48 -8.41 3.55
CA ILE A 87 15.40 -7.88 2.18
C ILE A 87 15.38 -6.35 2.21
N LYS A 88 15.83 -5.77 1.09
CA LYS A 88 15.80 -4.33 0.84
C LYS A 88 14.61 -3.99 -0.05
N VAL A 89 13.86 -2.97 0.32
CA VAL A 89 12.65 -2.56 -0.38
C VAL A 89 12.82 -1.13 -0.88
N GLN A 90 12.62 -0.94 -2.18
CA GLN A 90 12.42 0.37 -2.76
C GLN A 90 10.93 0.59 -3.04
N LEU A 91 10.39 1.69 -2.52
CA LEU A 91 9.02 2.11 -2.66
C LEU A 91 8.89 3.09 -3.83
N LYS A 92 7.83 2.91 -4.64
CA LYS A 92 7.35 3.89 -5.60
C LYS A 92 5.84 3.96 -5.54
N CYS A 93 5.28 5.15 -5.65
CA CYS A 93 3.84 5.37 -5.69
C CYS A 93 3.47 6.20 -6.92
N THR A 94 2.37 5.88 -7.59
CA THR A 94 1.89 6.62 -8.76
C THR A 94 0.36 6.65 -8.86
N TYR A 95 -0.19 7.78 -9.30
CA TYR A 95 -1.58 7.91 -9.74
C TYR A 95 -1.72 7.90 -11.28
N GLN A 96 -0.60 7.83 -12.02
CA GLN A 96 -0.61 7.89 -13.49
C GLN A 96 -1.15 6.60 -14.11
N ILE A 97 -1.09 5.50 -13.37
CA ILE A 97 -1.64 4.20 -13.75
C ILE A 97 -2.85 3.97 -12.84
N PRO A 98 -4.04 3.71 -13.40
CA PRO A 98 -5.22 3.46 -12.58
C PRO A 98 -5.04 2.18 -11.76
N PRO A 99 -5.70 2.09 -10.59
CA PRO A 99 -5.82 0.82 -9.87
C PRO A 99 -6.41 -0.27 -10.76
N HIS A 100 -6.05 -1.53 -10.50
CA HIS A 100 -6.46 -2.70 -11.29
C HIS A 100 -6.12 -2.56 -12.79
N PRO A 101 -4.83 -2.41 -13.13
CA PRO A 101 -4.41 -2.27 -14.52
C PRO A 101 -4.80 -3.53 -15.33
N PRO A 102 -5.26 -3.37 -16.58
CA PRO A 102 -5.69 -4.50 -17.39
C PRO A 102 -4.49 -5.37 -17.80
N GLY A 103 -4.69 -6.69 -17.82
CA GLY A 103 -3.72 -7.67 -18.30
C GLY A 103 -2.75 -8.20 -17.23
N ALA A 104 -1.78 -9.00 -17.68
CA ALA A 104 -0.86 -9.71 -16.79
C ALA A 104 0.28 -8.84 -16.22
N THR A 105 0.57 -7.71 -16.86
CA THR A 105 1.63 -6.78 -16.44
C THR A 105 1.27 -5.33 -16.78
N PHE A 106 1.84 -4.37 -16.05
CA PHE A 106 1.83 -2.94 -16.41
C PHE A 106 3.26 -2.39 -16.57
N SER A 107 3.41 -1.32 -17.37
CA SER A 107 4.69 -0.64 -17.56
C SER A 107 4.95 0.34 -16.42
N PHE A 108 6.17 0.33 -15.89
CA PHE A 108 6.63 1.33 -14.93
C PHE A 108 8.02 1.83 -15.31
N THR A 109 8.22 3.14 -15.39
CA THR A 109 9.49 3.74 -15.81
C THR A 109 10.31 4.16 -14.59
N LEU A 110 11.54 3.66 -14.51
CA LEU A 110 12.50 3.99 -13.46
C LEU A 110 13.64 4.83 -14.03
N ASP A 111 14.19 5.74 -13.23
CA ASP A 111 15.51 6.30 -13.49
C ASP A 111 16.56 5.19 -13.43
N ASN A 112 17.51 5.22 -14.36
CA ASN A 112 18.53 4.18 -14.48
C ASN A 112 19.38 4.06 -13.21
N ALA A 113 19.60 5.15 -12.48
CA ALA A 113 20.31 5.11 -11.20
C ALA A 113 19.61 4.24 -10.14
N HIS A 114 18.27 4.24 -10.09
CA HIS A 114 17.49 3.35 -9.23
C HIS A 114 17.50 1.92 -9.76
N LEU A 115 17.30 1.75 -11.07
CA LEU A 115 17.30 0.42 -11.68
C LEU A 115 18.64 -0.30 -11.49
N VAL A 116 19.78 0.36 -11.68
CA VAL A 116 21.11 -0.24 -11.47
C VAL A 116 21.27 -0.77 -10.05
N LYS A 117 20.75 -0.06 -9.04
CA LYS A 117 20.80 -0.51 -7.64
C LYS A 117 19.94 -1.75 -7.42
N LEU A 118 18.71 -1.77 -7.97
CA LEU A 118 17.76 -2.88 -7.86
C LEU A 118 18.17 -4.11 -8.67
N ALA A 119 18.80 -3.90 -9.83
CA ALA A 119 19.18 -4.94 -10.76
C ALA A 119 20.54 -5.59 -10.46
N ARG A 120 21.29 -5.07 -9.48
CA ARG A 120 22.59 -5.64 -9.10
C ARG A 120 22.46 -7.13 -8.75
N THR A 121 23.33 -7.93 -9.33
CA THR A 121 23.45 -9.38 -9.10
C THR A 121 24.90 -9.82 -9.36
N PRO A 122 25.46 -10.78 -8.59
CA PRO A 122 24.88 -11.39 -7.39
C PRO A 122 24.81 -10.41 -6.21
N VAL A 123 23.97 -10.74 -5.21
CA VAL A 123 23.82 -9.98 -3.96
C VAL A 123 23.61 -10.94 -2.79
N SER A 124 24.15 -10.59 -1.62
CA SER A 124 23.88 -11.31 -0.37
C SER A 124 22.54 -10.93 0.25
N VAL A 125 22.12 -9.67 0.07
CA VAL A 125 20.82 -9.16 0.55
C VAL A 125 19.98 -8.79 -0.66
N HIS A 126 18.88 -9.52 -0.85
CA HIS A 126 17.99 -9.31 -1.99
C HIS A 126 17.26 -7.98 -1.92
N LYS A 127 16.87 -7.47 -3.09
CA LYS A 127 16.15 -6.22 -3.25
C LYS A 127 14.85 -6.46 -4.02
N ILE A 128 13.78 -5.80 -3.62
CA ILE A 128 12.54 -5.75 -4.37
C ILE A 128 12.10 -4.31 -4.59
N LEU A 129 11.40 -4.09 -5.70
CA LEU A 129 10.63 -2.88 -5.95
C LEU A 129 9.18 -3.15 -5.54
N VAL A 130 8.59 -2.24 -4.76
CA VAL A 130 7.15 -2.22 -4.45
C VAL A 130 6.54 -0.97 -5.06
N VAL A 131 5.60 -1.16 -5.98
CA VAL A 131 4.89 -0.07 -6.68
C VAL A 131 3.44 -0.01 -6.22
N MET A 132 3.08 1.08 -5.55
CA MET A 132 1.72 1.40 -5.16
C MET A 132 1.01 2.16 -6.29
N LEU A 133 -0.15 1.65 -6.71
CA LEU A 133 -1.09 2.36 -7.57
C LEU A 133 -2.19 2.97 -6.70
N VAL A 134 -2.37 4.28 -6.78
CA VAL A 134 -3.37 5.03 -6.00
C VAL A 134 -4.35 5.77 -6.91
N PRO A 135 -5.61 6.01 -6.47
CA PRO A 135 -6.52 6.93 -7.13
C PRO A 135 -5.90 8.33 -7.28
N ARG A 136 -6.25 9.05 -8.35
CA ARG A 136 -5.79 10.42 -8.58
C ARG A 136 -6.33 11.40 -7.54
N SER A 137 -7.57 11.23 -7.09
CA SER A 137 -8.15 12.06 -6.04
C SER A 137 -7.74 11.56 -4.67
N GLN A 138 -7.19 12.45 -3.83
CA GLN A 138 -6.86 12.13 -2.44
C GLN A 138 -8.10 11.80 -1.60
N ASP A 139 -9.27 12.29 -1.99
CA ASP A 139 -10.55 11.96 -1.34
C ASP A 139 -10.90 10.47 -1.45
N ASP A 140 -10.31 9.79 -2.42
CA ASP A 140 -10.53 8.38 -2.64
C ASP A 140 -9.50 7.48 -1.97
N TRP A 141 -8.45 8.00 -1.33
CA TRP A 141 -7.34 7.16 -0.84
C TRP A 141 -7.70 6.29 0.35
N LEU A 142 -8.53 6.78 1.28
CA LEU A 142 -8.80 6.12 2.54
C LEU A 142 -10.26 6.36 2.98
N ARG A 143 -10.92 5.29 3.42
CA ARG A 143 -12.24 5.34 4.04
C ARG A 143 -12.20 4.51 5.32
N ALA A 144 -12.55 5.13 6.44
CA ALA A 144 -12.67 4.43 7.72
C ALA A 144 -14.14 4.13 7.98
N GLY A 145 -14.42 2.89 8.39
CA GLY A 145 -15.70 2.47 8.94
C GLY A 145 -15.48 1.78 10.28
N HIS A 146 -16.57 1.35 10.93
CA HIS A 146 -16.49 0.66 12.21
C HIS A 146 -15.77 -0.70 12.11
N ASP A 147 -15.92 -1.39 10.99
CA ASP A 147 -15.40 -2.76 10.84
C ASP A 147 -14.04 -2.82 10.15
N ARG A 148 -13.68 -1.78 9.37
CA ARG A 148 -12.48 -1.81 8.54
C ARG A 148 -11.99 -0.43 8.13
N LEU A 149 -10.71 -0.40 7.79
CA LEU A 149 -10.04 0.71 7.13
C LEU A 149 -9.79 0.34 5.67
N ASP A 150 -10.56 0.92 4.76
CA ASP A 150 -10.42 0.71 3.33
C ASP A 150 -9.40 1.70 2.76
N LEU A 151 -8.15 1.27 2.59
CA LEU A 151 -7.19 2.01 1.77
C LEU A 151 -7.38 1.60 0.31
N ARG A 152 -7.82 2.53 -0.55
CA ARG A 152 -7.97 2.25 -1.98
C ARG A 152 -6.65 2.42 -2.69
N HIS A 153 -5.90 1.34 -2.77
CA HIS A 153 -4.61 1.26 -3.43
C HIS A 153 -4.35 -0.20 -3.80
N CYS A 154 -3.31 -0.46 -4.59
CA CYS A 154 -2.75 -1.80 -4.69
C CYS A 154 -1.24 -1.69 -4.84
N CYS A 155 -0.51 -2.39 -3.98
CA CYS A 155 0.94 -2.51 -4.06
C CYS A 155 1.30 -3.77 -4.82
N TYR A 156 2.19 -3.64 -5.80
CA TYR A 156 2.73 -4.76 -6.57
C TYR A 156 4.22 -4.87 -6.35
N TRP A 157 4.76 -6.08 -6.25
CA TRP A 157 6.19 -6.28 -6.05
C TRP A 157 6.87 -7.01 -7.21
N THR A 158 8.16 -6.73 -7.38
CA THR A 158 9.01 -7.52 -8.27
C THR A 158 10.47 -7.48 -7.84
N ASN A 159 11.18 -8.58 -8.01
CA ASN A 159 12.63 -8.62 -7.99
C ASN A 159 13.16 -8.25 -9.39
N LEU A 160 14.10 -7.31 -9.48
CA LEU A 160 14.69 -6.85 -10.75
C LEU A 160 16.14 -7.31 -10.95
N ALA A 161 16.63 -8.25 -10.14
CA ALA A 161 18.02 -8.71 -10.23
C ALA A 161 18.34 -9.21 -11.64
N GLY A 162 19.40 -8.69 -12.24
CA GLY A 162 19.81 -9.00 -13.61
C GLY A 162 19.02 -8.27 -14.70
N HIS A 163 18.04 -7.41 -14.37
CA HIS A 163 17.29 -6.67 -15.39
C HIS A 163 18.21 -5.66 -16.11
N PRO A 164 18.26 -5.67 -17.45
CA PRO A 164 19.12 -4.75 -18.20
C PRO A 164 18.61 -3.31 -18.14
N VAL A 165 19.54 -2.36 -18.21
CA VAL A 165 19.24 -0.95 -18.51
C VAL A 165 19.14 -0.81 -20.02
N THR A 166 18.00 -0.33 -20.53
CA THR A 166 17.74 -0.28 -21.98
C THR A 166 17.61 1.15 -22.53
N GLY A 167 17.25 2.13 -21.71
CA GLY A 167 17.18 3.53 -22.13
C GLY A 167 18.37 4.37 -21.66
N ARG A 168 18.50 5.60 -22.18
CA ARG A 168 19.63 6.51 -21.87
C ARG A 168 19.65 7.00 -20.42
N HIS A 169 18.49 7.45 -19.93
CA HIS A 169 18.34 7.97 -18.56
C HIS A 169 17.31 7.20 -17.73
N ARG A 170 16.34 6.59 -18.42
CA ARG A 170 15.22 5.87 -17.84
C ARG A 170 14.98 4.57 -18.57
N THR A 171 14.56 3.55 -17.84
CA THR A 171 14.22 2.24 -18.37
C THR A 171 12.82 1.86 -17.90
N THR A 172 12.00 1.37 -18.82
CA THR A 172 10.66 0.84 -18.50
C THR A 172 10.78 -0.64 -18.17
N VAL A 173 10.27 -1.02 -16.99
CA VAL A 173 10.14 -2.41 -16.54
C VAL A 173 8.67 -2.84 -16.60
N ARG A 174 8.43 -4.15 -16.67
CA ARG A 174 7.08 -4.74 -16.64
C ARG A 174 6.82 -5.34 -15.27
N ILE A 175 5.78 -4.85 -14.59
CA ILE A 175 5.41 -5.29 -13.24
C ILE A 175 4.21 -6.23 -13.34
N PRO A 176 4.28 -7.47 -12.83
CA PRO A 176 3.17 -8.42 -12.86
C PRO A 176 2.00 -7.99 -11.97
N THR A 177 0.78 -8.10 -12.50
CA THR A 177 -0.45 -7.78 -11.76
C THR A 177 -0.85 -8.88 -10.78
N SER A 178 -0.32 -10.09 -10.94
CA SER A 178 -0.51 -11.20 -10.00
C SER A 178 0.35 -11.11 -8.74
N ARG A 179 1.37 -10.24 -8.71
CA ARG A 179 2.29 -10.08 -7.56
C ARG A 179 1.85 -8.95 -6.65
N ILE A 180 0.70 -9.11 -6.01
CA ILE A 180 0.25 -8.20 -4.97
C ILE A 180 1.18 -8.33 -3.76
N PHE A 181 1.56 -7.20 -3.16
CA PHE A 181 2.44 -7.14 -2.01
C PHE A 181 1.63 -7.01 -0.72
N ASP A 182 1.08 -8.12 -0.25
CA ASP A 182 0.42 -8.23 1.05
C ASP A 182 1.30 -8.98 2.07
N ASP A 183 0.75 -9.23 3.25
CA ASP A 183 1.42 -9.96 4.35
C ASP A 183 1.80 -11.38 3.93
N ARG A 184 0.92 -12.09 3.22
CA ARG A 184 1.17 -13.45 2.74
C ARG A 184 2.31 -13.49 1.72
N ALA A 185 2.30 -12.57 0.76
CA ALA A 185 3.37 -12.44 -0.22
C ALA A 185 4.71 -12.13 0.46
N LEU A 186 4.71 -11.27 1.51
CA LEU A 186 5.91 -10.98 2.28
C LEU A 186 6.41 -12.23 3.03
N CYS A 187 5.53 -12.96 3.72
CA CYS A 187 5.88 -14.22 4.38
C CYS A 187 6.49 -15.23 3.39
N ASP A 188 5.89 -15.39 2.22
CA ASP A 188 6.36 -16.28 1.16
C ASP A 188 7.75 -15.88 0.64
N ILE A 189 7.98 -14.58 0.44
CA ILE A 189 9.30 -14.04 0.05
C ILE A 189 10.32 -14.37 1.13
N MET A 190 10.00 -14.09 2.39
CA MET A 190 10.92 -14.30 3.52
C MET A 190 11.22 -15.78 3.75
N ALA A 191 10.24 -16.66 3.58
CA ALA A 191 10.46 -18.11 3.65
C ALA A 191 11.41 -18.59 2.54
N ARG A 192 11.23 -18.12 1.30
CA ARG A 192 12.16 -18.45 0.20
C ARG A 192 13.57 -17.95 0.47
N VAL A 193 13.71 -16.70 0.92
CA VAL A 193 15.04 -16.12 1.25
C VAL A 193 15.68 -16.84 2.44
N GLY A 194 14.90 -17.16 3.47
CA GLY A 194 15.32 -17.96 4.64
C GLY A 194 15.81 -19.37 4.27
N ALA A 195 15.35 -19.91 3.16
CA ALA A 195 15.82 -21.18 2.60
C ALA A 195 17.01 -21.03 1.62
N GLY A 196 17.56 -19.83 1.45
CA GLY A 196 18.65 -19.53 0.50
C GLY A 196 18.19 -19.32 -0.95
N GLY A 197 16.88 -19.24 -1.16
CA GLY A 197 16.26 -18.87 -2.41
C GLY A 197 16.25 -17.37 -2.66
N ARG A 198 15.47 -16.95 -3.66
CA ARG A 198 15.29 -15.54 -4.03
C ARG A 198 13.82 -15.15 -3.85
N PRO A 199 13.52 -13.85 -3.66
CA PRO A 199 12.14 -13.35 -3.64
C PRO A 199 11.33 -13.79 -4.85
#